data_AF-A0A8J7BBS5-F1
#
_entry.id   AF-A0A8J7BBS5-F1
#
_cell.length_a   1.000
_cell.length_b   1.000
_cell.length_c   1.000
_cell.angle_alpha   90.00
_cell.angle_beta   90.00
_cell.angle_gamma   90.00
#
_symmetry.space_group_name_H-M   'P 1'
#
loop_
_entity.id
_entity.type
_entity.pdbx_description
1 polymer ?
#
loop_
_entity_poly.entity_id
_entity_poly.type
_entity_poly.pdbx_seq_one_letter_code
_entity_poly.pdbx_strand_id
1 'polypeptide(L)'
;MDSIERLLAQVKAQYSEAPAPPASPSPLPPSSPPAKPTSGRQLDPLDSLLAEVKGQYEVQDAIAQEARQQQLVAEQQRQAQAQQARRTALARTAQDWLKNLDPLSTEGLWFNQFAEQYPSKLEAAIDYLAALEAD
;
A
#
# COMPACT_ATOMS: atom_id res chain seq x y z
N MET A 1 0.41 8.58 1.32
CA MET A 1 -0.65 8.13 0.39
C MET A 1 -1.98 8.00 1.14
N ASP A 2 -2.28 8.95 2.03
CA ASP A 2 -3.26 8.77 3.12
C ASP A 2 -4.62 9.44 2.82
N SER A 3 -4.69 10.19 1.72
CA SER A 3 -5.84 10.99 1.33
C SER A 3 -7.01 10.12 0.86
N ILE A 4 -6.73 8.99 0.20
CA ILE A 4 -7.75 8.08 -0.34
C ILE A 4 -8.37 7.24 0.78
N GLU A 5 -7.55 6.74 1.71
CA GLU A 5 -8.03 5.96 2.85
C GLU A 5 -8.91 6.80 3.78
N ARG A 6 -8.55 8.08 4.01
CA ARG A 6 -9.43 9.01 4.75
C ARG A 6 -10.77 9.24 4.07
N LEU A 7 -10.78 9.44 2.75
CA LEU A 7 -12.03 9.62 2.01
C LEU A 7 -12.91 8.36 2.12
N LEU A 8 -12.31 7.18 1.99
CA LEU A 8 -13.02 5.91 2.07
C LEU A 8 -13.61 5.68 3.47
N ALA A 9 -12.84 5.98 4.52
CA ALA A 9 -13.31 5.91 5.91
C ALA A 9 -14.47 6.86 6.16
N GLN A 10 -14.42 8.08 5.62
CA GLN A 10 -15.45 9.09 5.79
C GLN A 10 -16.77 8.72 5.09
N VAL A 11 -16.69 8.14 3.89
CA VAL A 11 -17.89 7.63 3.19
C VAL A 11 -18.49 6.45 3.93
N LYS A 12 -17.65 5.51 4.41
CA LYS A 12 -18.11 4.33 5.16
C LYS A 12 -18.78 4.71 6.49
N ALA A 13 -18.26 5.73 7.17
CA ALA A 13 -18.86 6.29 8.37
C ALA A 13 -20.23 6.94 8.09
N GLN A 14 -20.35 7.72 7.01
CA GLN A 14 -21.64 8.33 6.62
C GLN A 14 -22.73 7.31 6.27
N TYR A 15 -22.38 6.15 5.70
CA TYR A 15 -23.34 5.09 5.40
C TYR A 15 -23.69 4.20 6.60
N SER A 16 -22.85 4.18 7.65
CA SER A 16 -23.11 3.37 8.85
C SER A 16 -24.00 4.07 9.88
N GLU A 17 -24.31 5.36 9.70
CA GLU A 17 -25.08 6.16 10.65
C GLU A 17 -26.47 6.54 10.10
N ALA A 18 -27.41 5.59 10.11
CA ALA A 18 -28.86 5.81 10.17
C ALA A 18 -29.61 4.50 10.55
N PRO A 19 -30.79 4.57 11.19
CA PRO A 19 -31.04 4.72 12.62
C PRO A 19 -31.68 3.45 13.25
N ALA A 20 -31.47 3.21 14.55
CA ALA A 20 -32.08 2.09 15.28
C ALA A 20 -33.57 2.36 15.67
N PRO A 21 -34.50 1.37 15.62
CA PRO A 21 -35.85 1.46 16.18
C PRO A 21 -35.99 0.61 17.49
N PRO A 22 -37.16 0.52 18.15
CA PRO A 22 -37.81 1.50 19.03
C PRO A 22 -38.15 0.94 20.45
N ALA A 23 -38.41 1.80 21.45
CA ALA A 23 -39.04 1.40 22.72
C ALA A 23 -40.09 2.44 23.19
N SER A 24 -41.32 1.97 23.45
CA SER A 24 -42.54 2.71 23.89
C SER A 24 -42.75 2.55 25.43
N PRO A 25 -43.83 3.02 26.12
CA PRO A 25 -45.09 3.67 25.67
C PRO A 25 -45.67 4.83 26.54
N SER A 26 -46.62 5.61 26.01
CA SER A 26 -47.72 6.28 26.73
C SER A 26 -48.83 6.74 25.77
N PRO A 27 -50.11 6.89 26.22
CA PRO A 27 -51.28 6.46 25.43
C PRO A 27 -52.29 7.57 25.02
N LEU A 28 -53.22 7.20 24.09
CA LEU A 28 -54.58 7.74 23.78
C LEU A 28 -54.76 8.71 22.55
N PRO A 29 -55.94 8.76 21.86
CA PRO A 29 -56.19 8.12 20.54
C PRO A 29 -56.90 9.09 19.52
N PRO A 30 -57.78 8.63 18.59
CA PRO A 30 -57.51 8.16 17.23
C PRO A 30 -58.06 9.09 16.13
N SER A 31 -57.43 9.11 14.95
CA SER A 31 -58.14 9.48 13.71
C SER A 31 -57.49 8.83 12.48
N SER A 32 -58.29 8.11 11.70
CA SER A 32 -58.02 7.63 10.32
C SER A 32 -59.21 8.06 9.44
N PRO A 33 -59.29 7.88 8.09
CA PRO A 33 -58.38 7.36 7.01
C PRO A 33 -58.33 8.37 5.78
N PRO A 34 -57.90 8.10 4.50
CA PRO A 34 -57.67 6.83 3.78
C PRO A 34 -56.40 6.68 2.90
N ALA A 35 -56.08 5.40 2.67
CA ALA A 35 -55.43 4.75 1.53
C ALA A 35 -54.65 5.58 0.49
N LYS A 36 -53.40 5.17 0.25
CA LYS A 36 -52.93 4.80 -1.10
C LYS A 36 -52.06 3.54 -1.02
N PRO A 37 -52.34 2.49 -1.80
CA PRO A 37 -51.33 1.49 -2.09
C PRO A 37 -50.30 2.19 -3.00
N THR A 38 -49.15 2.59 -2.46
CA THR A 38 -48.05 2.97 -3.36
C THR A 38 -47.57 1.68 -3.97
N SER A 39 -47.99 1.49 -5.22
CA SER A 39 -47.62 0.46 -6.18
C SER A 39 -46.40 -0.35 -5.78
N GLY A 40 -46.53 -1.67 -5.87
CA GLY A 40 -45.39 -2.56 -5.94
C GLY A 40 -44.36 -1.93 -6.88
N ARG A 41 -43.18 -1.63 -6.32
CA ARG A 41 -42.05 -1.13 -7.09
C ARG A 41 -41.61 -2.27 -8.00
N GLN A 42 -42.28 -2.41 -9.14
CA GLN A 42 -41.70 -3.07 -10.29
C GLN A 42 -40.41 -2.28 -10.54
N LEU A 43 -39.28 -2.86 -10.16
CA LEU A 43 -37.97 -2.31 -10.47
C LEU A 43 -37.99 -2.02 -11.95
N ASP A 44 -37.93 -0.74 -12.32
CA ASP A 44 -37.97 -0.33 -13.71
C ASP A 44 -36.88 -1.12 -14.44
N PRO A 45 -37.16 -1.71 -15.62
CA PRO A 45 -36.17 -2.50 -16.37
C PRO A 45 -34.87 -1.72 -16.64
N LEU A 46 -34.95 -0.39 -16.64
CA LEU A 46 -33.81 0.53 -16.65
C LEU A 46 -32.93 0.46 -15.38
N ASP A 47 -33.53 0.37 -14.18
CA ASP A 47 -32.79 0.24 -12.92
C ASP A 47 -32.03 -1.10 -12.87
N SER A 48 -32.64 -2.18 -13.39
CA SER A 48 -31.98 -3.49 -13.48
C SER A 48 -30.78 -3.46 -14.44
N LEU A 49 -30.93 -2.81 -15.60
CA LEU A 49 -29.84 -2.66 -16.57
C LEU A 49 -28.70 -1.80 -16.00
N LEU A 50 -29.05 -0.73 -15.27
CA LEU A 50 -28.08 0.16 -14.64
C LEU A 50 -27.29 -0.56 -13.53
N ALA A 51 -27.97 -1.38 -12.71
CA ALA A 51 -27.34 -2.19 -11.69
C ALA A 51 -26.36 -3.22 -12.29
N GLU A 52 -26.75 -3.85 -13.40
CA GLU A 52 -25.89 -4.81 -14.10
C GLU A 52 -24.64 -4.15 -14.69
N VAL A 53 -24.79 -3.01 -15.37
CA VAL A 53 -23.65 -2.26 -15.90
C VAL A 53 -22.73 -1.81 -14.77
N LYS A 54 -23.28 -1.28 -13.68
CA LYS A 54 -22.51 -0.86 -12.51
C LYS A 54 -21.72 -2.03 -11.90
N GLY A 55 -22.37 -3.18 -11.72
CA GLY A 55 -21.72 -4.39 -11.21
C GLY A 55 -20.57 -4.86 -12.11
N GLN A 56 -20.75 -4.79 -13.43
CA GLN A 56 -19.70 -5.13 -14.39
C GLN A 56 -18.48 -4.18 -14.27
N TYR A 57 -18.71 -2.88 -14.11
CA TYR A 57 -17.63 -1.90 -13.89
C TYR A 57 -16.93 -2.13 -12.55
N GLU A 58 -17.66 -2.39 -11.47
CA GLU A 58 -17.07 -2.64 -10.15
C GLU A 58 -16.18 -3.89 -10.15
N VAL A 59 -16.62 -4.97 -10.80
CA VAL A 59 -15.81 -6.19 -10.97
C VAL A 59 -14.58 -5.91 -11.83
N GLN A 60 -14.73 -5.18 -12.93
CA GLN A 60 -13.62 -4.83 -13.81
C GLN A 60 -12.58 -3.95 -13.10
N ASP A 61 -13.04 -2.96 -12.33
CA ASP A 61 -12.17 -2.10 -11.51
C ASP A 61 -11.45 -2.91 -10.44
N ALA A 62 -12.13 -3.83 -9.76
CA ALA A 62 -11.51 -4.70 -8.76
C ALA A 62 -10.38 -5.55 -9.36
N ILE A 63 -10.61 -6.17 -10.52
CA ILE A 63 -9.58 -6.94 -11.24
C ILE A 63 -8.41 -6.04 -11.66
N ALA A 64 -8.70 -4.85 -12.20
CA ALA A 64 -7.67 -3.91 -12.62
C ALA A 64 -6.86 -3.34 -11.44
N GLN A 65 -7.47 -3.18 -10.26
CA GLN A 65 -6.78 -2.78 -9.04
C GLN A 65 -5.90 -3.91 -8.49
N GLU A 66 -6.40 -5.15 -8.49
CA GLU A 66 -5.64 -6.30 -8.04
C GLU A 66 -4.42 -6.54 -8.96
N ALA A 67 -4.60 -6.46 -10.28
CA ALA A 67 -3.52 -6.57 -11.24
C ALA A 67 -2.44 -5.50 -11.02
N ARG A 68 -2.85 -4.23 -10.78
CA ARG A 68 -1.92 -3.14 -10.46
C ARG A 68 -1.15 -3.40 -9.16
N GLN A 69 -1.81 -3.89 -8.12
CA GLN A 69 -1.14 -4.25 -6.87
C GLN A 69 -0.12 -5.38 -7.07
N GLN A 70 -0.49 -6.42 -7.80
CA GLN A 70 0.41 -7.54 -8.09
C GLN A 70 1.64 -7.07 -8.89
N GLN A 71 1.46 -6.19 -9.86
CA GLN A 71 2.57 -5.60 -10.63
C GLN A 71 3.52 -4.82 -9.71
N LEU A 72 3.00 -3.93 -8.87
CA LEU A 72 3.83 -3.15 -7.94
C LEU A 72 4.64 -4.05 -6.99
N VAL A 73 4.01 -5.09 -6.45
CA VAL A 73 4.69 -6.06 -5.57
C VAL A 73 5.78 -6.83 -6.33
N ALA A 74 5.50 -7.27 -7.56
CA ALA A 74 6.47 -7.98 -8.39
C ALA A 74 7.66 -7.07 -8.78
N GLU A 75 7.41 -5.81 -9.11
CA GLU A 75 8.45 -4.83 -9.40
C GLU A 75 9.33 -4.54 -8.19
N GLN A 76 8.72 -4.32 -7.01
CA GLN A 76 9.45 -4.14 -5.76
C GLN A 76 10.34 -5.35 -5.44
N GLN A 77 9.81 -6.57 -5.60
CA GLN A 77 10.60 -7.78 -5.38
C GLN A 77 11.76 -7.90 -6.38
N ARG A 78 11.55 -7.58 -7.66
CA ARG A 78 12.63 -7.58 -8.65
C ARG A 78 13.71 -6.57 -8.30
N GLN A 79 13.32 -5.36 -7.89
CA GLN A 79 14.27 -4.33 -7.48
C GLN A 79 15.04 -4.78 -6.24
N ALA A 80 14.38 -5.32 -5.22
CA ALA A 80 15.02 -5.84 -4.02
C ALA A 80 16.01 -6.96 -4.33
N GLN A 81 15.64 -7.92 -5.19
CA GLN A 81 16.53 -9.00 -5.62
C GLN A 81 17.74 -8.47 -6.40
N ALA A 82 17.53 -7.52 -7.32
CA ALA A 82 18.62 -6.91 -8.07
C ALA A 82 19.59 -6.16 -7.14
N GLN A 83 19.07 -5.40 -6.18
CA GLN A 83 19.88 -4.71 -5.17
C GLN A 83 20.66 -5.71 -4.31
N GLN A 84 20.04 -6.79 -3.87
CA GLN A 84 20.71 -7.83 -3.09
C GLN A 84 21.81 -8.55 -3.90
N ALA A 85 21.55 -8.86 -5.17
CA ALA A 85 22.55 -9.42 -6.07
C ALA A 85 23.73 -8.46 -6.28
N ARG A 86 23.45 -7.16 -6.46
CA ARG A 86 24.49 -6.14 -6.55
C ARG A 86 25.32 -6.05 -5.27
N ARG A 87 24.67 -6.00 -4.10
CA ARG A 87 25.37 -5.96 -2.81
C ARG A 87 26.22 -7.20 -2.56
N THR A 88 25.76 -8.40 -2.94
CA THR A 88 26.56 -9.63 -2.78
C THR A 88 27.75 -9.70 -3.73
N ALA A 89 27.63 -9.17 -4.95
CA ALA A 89 28.77 -9.00 -5.85
C ALA A 89 29.79 -8.01 -5.27
N LEU A 90 29.32 -6.84 -4.82
CA LEU A 90 30.16 -5.83 -4.16
C LEU A 90 30.80 -6.37 -2.88
N ALA A 91 30.14 -7.24 -2.12
CA ALA A 91 30.71 -7.84 -0.92
C ALA A 91 31.98 -8.64 -1.21
N ARG A 92 32.08 -9.31 -2.37
CA ARG A 92 33.30 -10.02 -2.77
C ARG A 92 34.41 -9.03 -3.10
N THR A 93 34.11 -8.03 -3.92
CA THR A 93 35.07 -6.97 -4.27
C THR A 93 35.54 -6.22 -3.02
N ALA A 94 34.63 -5.93 -2.09
CA ALA A 94 34.91 -5.29 -0.81
C ALA A 94 35.84 -6.14 0.07
N GLN A 95 35.62 -7.45 0.15
CA GLN A 95 36.53 -8.34 0.89
C GLN A 95 37.93 -8.33 0.30
N ASP A 96 38.06 -8.36 -1.03
CA ASP A 96 39.36 -8.36 -1.67
C ASP A 96 40.04 -6.99 -1.58
N TRP A 97 39.28 -5.91 -1.67
CA TRP A 97 39.78 -4.56 -1.41
C TRP A 97 40.29 -4.42 0.03
N LEU A 98 39.53 -4.88 1.03
CA LEU A 98 39.93 -4.84 2.43
C LEU A 98 41.20 -5.65 2.72
N LYS A 99 41.43 -6.77 2.03
CA LYS A 99 42.67 -7.55 2.17
C LYS A 99 43.89 -6.82 1.62
N ASN A 100 43.70 -6.05 0.55
CA ASN A 100 44.76 -5.29 -0.12
C ASN A 100 44.93 -3.87 0.46
N LEU A 101 43.97 -3.40 1.24
CA LEU A 101 43.99 -2.10 1.90
C LEU A 101 45.13 -2.05 2.92
N ASP A 102 46.09 -1.15 2.71
CA ASP A 102 47.14 -0.87 3.70
C ASP A 102 46.55 -0.07 4.87
N PRO A 103 46.54 -0.61 6.11
CA PRO A 103 46.01 0.08 7.28
C PRO A 103 46.71 1.40 7.61
N LEU A 104 47.96 1.58 7.17
CA LEU A 104 48.77 2.77 7.44
C LEU A 104 48.72 3.80 6.31
N SER A 105 48.06 3.47 5.19
CA SER A 105 47.79 4.42 4.11
C SER A 105 46.78 5.46 4.56
N THR A 106 46.83 6.66 3.95
CA THR A 106 45.82 7.71 4.13
C THR A 106 44.40 7.18 3.93
N GLU A 107 44.22 6.32 2.93
CA GLU A 107 42.93 5.71 2.61
C GLU A 107 42.51 4.66 3.65
N GLY A 108 43.48 3.89 4.18
CA GLY A 108 43.25 2.93 5.26
C GLY A 108 42.88 3.60 6.58
N LEU A 109 43.55 4.70 6.94
CA LEU A 109 43.24 5.48 8.13
C LEU A 109 41.86 6.13 8.04
N TRP A 110 41.54 6.74 6.89
CA TRP A 110 40.22 7.31 6.65
C TRP A 110 39.13 6.24 6.69
N PHE A 111 39.35 5.10 6.01
CA PHE A 111 38.37 4.02 5.97
C PHE A 111 38.11 3.43 7.35
N ASN A 112 39.14 3.32 8.20
CA ASN A 112 38.94 2.87 9.58
C ASN A 112 37.99 3.78 10.35
N GLN A 113 38.14 5.10 10.24
CA GLN A 113 37.23 6.06 10.87
C GLN A 113 35.82 5.99 10.28
N PHE A 114 35.72 5.86 8.96
CA PHE A 114 34.45 5.70 8.26
C PHE A 114 33.71 4.44 8.73
N ALA A 115 34.43 3.33 8.89
CA ALA A 115 33.87 2.05 9.29
C ALA A 115 33.40 1.98 10.75
N GLU A 116 33.77 2.93 11.61
CA GLU A 116 33.31 2.96 13.02
C GLU A 116 31.80 3.18 13.15
N GLN A 117 31.18 3.83 12.16
CA GLN A 117 29.73 4.05 12.14
C GLN A 117 28.94 2.83 11.66
N TYR A 118 29.65 1.81 11.14
CA TYR A 118 29.04 0.63 10.56
C TYR A 118 29.13 -0.56 11.51
N PRO A 119 28.17 -1.50 11.46
CA PRO A 119 28.24 -2.74 12.23
C PRO A 119 29.47 -3.59 11.89
N SER A 120 29.99 -3.45 10.67
CA SER A 120 31.20 -4.14 10.23
C SER A 120 31.99 -3.34 9.21
N LYS A 121 33.32 -3.55 9.19
CA LYS A 121 34.19 -3.00 8.13
C LYS A 121 33.80 -3.49 6.74
N LEU A 122 33.23 -4.68 6.64
CA LEU A 122 32.76 -5.21 5.36
C LEU A 122 31.57 -4.40 4.81
N GLU A 123 30.59 -4.04 5.65
CA GLU A 123 29.47 -3.21 5.23
C GLU A 123 29.90 -1.81 4.82
N ALA A 124 30.81 -1.20 5.58
CA ALA A 124 31.42 0.08 5.20
C ALA A 124 32.11 -0.01 3.83
N ALA A 125 32.89 -1.08 3.58
CA ALA A 125 33.56 -1.26 2.29
C ALA A 125 32.56 -1.47 1.14
N ILE A 126 31.45 -2.19 1.38
CA ILE A 126 30.39 -2.37 0.37
C ILE A 126 29.77 -1.02 0.01
N ASP A 127 29.43 -0.19 0.99
CA ASP A 127 28.81 1.11 0.75
C ASP A 127 29.78 2.10 0.09
N TYR A 128 31.06 2.08 0.48
CA TYR A 128 32.10 2.89 -0.16
C TYR A 128 32.28 2.52 -1.64
N LEU A 129 32.40 1.22 -1.95
CA LEU A 129 32.50 0.76 -3.34
C LEU A 129 31.22 1.02 -4.14
N ALA A 130 30.05 0.92 -3.50
CA ALA A 130 28.78 1.26 -4.14
C ALA A 130 28.71 2.75 -4.51
N ALA A 131 29.24 3.64 -3.67
CA ALA A 131 29.34 5.07 -3.95
C ALA A 131 30.33 5.37 -5.08
N LEU A 132 31.46 4.67 -5.12
CA LEU A 132 32.45 4.81 -6.20
C LEU A 132 31.94 4.32 -7.56
N GLU A 133 31.07 3.31 -7.62
CA GLU A 133 30.44 2.86 -8.86
C GLU A 133 29.33 3.79 -9.37
N ALA A 134 28.82 4.69 -8.52
CA ALA A 134 27.71 5.57 -8.83
C ALA A 134 28.13 6.96 -9.35
N ASP A 135 29.43 7.29 -9.24
CA ASP A 135 30.08 8.51 -9.75
C ASP A 135 30.65 8.27 -11.17
#